data_AF-A0A952WT80-F1
#
_entry.id   AF-A0A952WT80-F1
#
_cell.length_a   1.000
_cell.length_b   1.000
_cell.length_c   1.000
_cell.angle_alpha   90.00
_cell.angle_beta   90.00
_cell.angle_gamma   90.00
#
_symmetry.space_group_name_H-M   'P 1'
#
loop_
_entity.id
_entity.type
_entity.pdbx_description
1 polymer ?
#
loop_
_entity_poly.entity_id
_entity_poly.type
_entity_poly.pdbx_seq_one_letter_code
_entity_poly.pdbx_strand_id
1 'polypeptide(L)'
;MNRIAWLSVLGATMICAGCEEKSGTPEGATGAGAGSALAGAAQKAAGAVEGAKDKAAEAFTKLRGDAVAALEPRMADAREQVSKLKSKVADLPAAVKPTVESGLKEIEKQLGTAEVQFDKLKTAGADAWESLSKELGDTIDKLVSSIRDLSAKVPG
;
A
#
# COMPACT_ATOMS: atom_id res chain seq x y z
N MET A 1 -9.54 -20.66 13.90
CA MET A 1 -10.62 -19.64 13.96
C MET A 1 -9.98 -18.28 13.93
N ASN A 2 -10.09 -17.55 12.81
CA ASN A 2 -10.14 -16.08 12.77
C ASN A 2 -10.42 -15.66 11.32
N ARG A 3 -11.65 -15.21 11.08
CA ARG A 3 -12.11 -14.58 9.85
C ARG A 3 -11.98 -13.08 10.07
N ILE A 4 -11.02 -12.43 9.41
CA ILE A 4 -11.00 -10.95 9.36
C ILE A 4 -11.69 -10.57 8.06
N ALA A 5 -12.90 -10.04 8.27
CA ALA A 5 -13.84 -9.61 7.26
C ALA A 5 -13.30 -8.38 6.53
N TRP A 6 -13.51 -8.42 5.21
CA TRP A 6 -13.76 -7.28 4.35
C TRP A 6 -14.50 -6.14 5.07
N LEU A 7 -13.97 -4.92 4.95
CA LEU A 7 -14.71 -3.69 5.22
C LEU A 7 -14.84 -2.92 3.91
N SER A 8 -15.93 -3.22 3.20
CA SER A 8 -16.56 -2.31 2.25
C SER A 8 -17.16 -1.16 3.04
N VAL A 9 -16.78 0.09 2.75
CA VAL A 9 -17.50 1.27 3.22
C VAL A 9 -17.78 2.20 2.05
N LEU A 10 -19.06 2.13 1.67
CA LEU A 10 -19.95 3.19 1.20
C LEU A 10 -19.46 4.18 0.14
N GLY A 11 -20.00 3.97 -1.06
CA GLY A 11 -20.38 5.08 -1.93
C GLY A 11 -21.47 5.94 -1.28
N ALA A 12 -21.34 7.25 -1.48
CA ALA A 12 -22.42 8.20 -1.33
C ALA A 12 -22.55 8.97 -2.65
N THR A 13 -23.52 8.52 -3.44
CA THR A 13 -24.11 9.22 -4.57
C THR A 13 -24.69 10.53 -4.05
N MET A 14 -24.25 11.68 -4.57
CA MET A 14 -25.02 12.92 -4.44
C MET A 14 -25.21 13.54 -5.83
N ILE A 15 -26.25 13.03 -6.49
CA ILE A 15 -26.95 13.71 -7.58
C ILE A 15 -27.98 14.62 -6.91
N CYS A 16 -27.82 15.94 -7.08
CA CYS A 16 -28.92 16.90 -7.12
C CYS A 16 -28.65 17.73 -8.39
N ALA A 17 -29.38 17.49 -9.49
CA ALA A 17 -30.60 18.23 -9.83
C ALA A 17 -30.35 19.74 -9.69
N GLY A 18 -30.15 20.50 -10.77
CA GLY A 18 -31.14 20.70 -11.83
C GLY A 18 -32.11 21.81 -11.43
N CYS A 19 -31.69 23.07 -11.56
CA CYS A 19 -32.59 24.23 -11.61
C CYS A 19 -32.30 25.00 -12.91
N GLU A 20 -33.04 24.66 -13.96
CA GLU A 20 -33.25 25.52 -15.13
C GLU A 20 -34.26 26.63 -14.79
N GLU A 21 -33.91 27.86 -15.22
CA GLU A 21 -34.72 29.04 -15.57
C GLU A 21 -35.95 29.46 -14.73
N LYS A 22 -35.97 30.71 -14.23
CA LYS A 22 -36.74 31.86 -14.81
C LYS A 22 -36.57 33.17 -14.00
N SER A 23 -36.06 34.19 -14.71
CA SER A 23 -36.27 35.65 -14.63
C SER A 23 -36.48 36.37 -13.28
N GLY A 24 -35.60 37.35 -13.00
CA GLY A 24 -35.88 38.44 -12.06
C GLY A 24 -34.67 39.30 -11.73
N THR A 25 -34.16 40.06 -12.70
CA THR A 25 -33.26 41.20 -12.42
C THR A 25 -34.05 42.28 -11.67
N PRO A 26 -33.49 42.83 -10.58
CA PRO A 26 -33.29 44.27 -10.61
C PRO A 26 -31.82 44.64 -10.46
N GLU A 27 -31.36 45.41 -11.44
CA GLU A 27 -30.14 46.20 -11.43
C GLU A 27 -30.08 47.11 -10.20
N GLY A 28 -28.86 47.31 -9.71
CA GLY A 28 -28.47 48.65 -9.28
C GLY A 28 -27.93 48.78 -7.87
N ALA A 29 -26.59 48.83 -7.79
CA ALA A 29 -25.79 49.53 -6.79
C ALA A 29 -25.57 48.85 -5.43
N THR A 30 -24.62 47.90 -5.37
CA THR A 30 -23.87 47.60 -4.15
C THR A 30 -22.43 47.21 -4.50
N GLY A 31 -21.67 48.17 -5.04
CA GLY A 31 -20.26 47.98 -5.38
C GLY A 31 -19.34 48.48 -4.27
N ALA A 32 -18.97 47.61 -3.33
CA ALA A 32 -17.74 47.73 -2.50
C ALA A 32 -17.49 46.53 -1.56
N GLY A 33 -18.47 45.64 -1.31
CA GLY A 33 -18.35 44.61 -0.25
C GLY A 33 -18.14 43.15 -0.71
N ALA A 34 -18.38 42.82 -1.98
CA ALA A 34 -18.47 41.43 -2.42
C ALA A 34 -17.09 40.76 -2.70
N GLY A 35 -16.06 41.53 -3.05
CA GLY A 35 -14.73 41.00 -3.37
C GLY A 35 -13.98 40.43 -2.16
N SER A 36 -14.05 41.09 -1.00
CA SER A 36 -13.31 40.69 0.21
C SER A 36 -13.98 39.53 0.96
N ALA A 37 -15.31 39.42 0.91
CA ALA A 37 -16.03 38.30 1.53
C ALA A 37 -15.86 37.00 0.73
N LEU A 38 -15.86 37.08 -0.61
CA LEU A 38 -15.61 35.93 -1.49
C LEU A 38 -14.13 35.50 -1.43
N ALA A 39 -13.19 36.45 -1.36
CA ALA A 39 -11.77 36.15 -1.16
C ALA A 39 -11.50 35.52 0.23
N GLY A 40 -12.15 36.01 1.29
CA GLY A 40 -12.05 35.43 2.63
C GLY A 40 -12.69 34.04 2.75
N ALA A 41 -13.79 33.78 2.04
CA ALA A 41 -14.42 32.47 1.95
C ALA A 41 -13.60 31.49 1.10
N ALA A 42 -13.02 31.94 -0.02
CA ALA A 42 -12.10 31.16 -0.84
C ALA A 42 -10.80 30.84 -0.11
N GLN A 43 -10.25 31.78 0.66
CA GLN A 43 -9.03 31.59 1.45
C GLN A 43 -9.28 30.73 2.70
N LYS A 44 -10.47 30.80 3.32
CA LYS A 44 -10.88 29.84 4.36
C LYS A 44 -11.17 28.45 3.80
N ALA A 45 -11.77 28.35 2.62
CA ALA A 45 -11.96 27.07 1.93
C ALA A 45 -10.62 26.46 1.51
N ALA A 46 -9.69 27.27 1.00
CA ALA A 46 -8.32 26.86 0.69
C ALA A 46 -7.58 26.40 1.97
N GLY A 47 -7.63 27.18 3.05
CA GLY A 47 -7.01 26.80 4.33
C GLY A 47 -7.66 25.59 5.01
N ALA A 48 -8.97 25.38 4.85
CA ALA A 48 -9.66 24.18 5.31
C ALA A 48 -9.32 22.94 4.47
N VAL A 49 -9.12 23.12 3.15
CA VAL A 49 -8.65 22.07 2.24
C VAL A 49 -7.17 21.75 2.47
N GLU A 50 -6.32 22.75 2.72
CA GLU A 50 -4.92 22.56 3.10
C GLU A 50 -4.82 21.84 4.44
N GLY A 51 -5.55 22.29 5.47
CA GLY A 51 -5.60 21.59 6.76
C GLY A 51 -6.17 20.16 6.68
N ALA A 52 -7.04 19.87 5.71
CA ALA A 52 -7.49 18.50 5.43
C ALA A 52 -6.42 17.68 4.70
N LYS A 53 -5.67 18.27 3.76
CA LYS A 53 -4.55 17.62 3.07
C LYS A 53 -3.39 17.33 4.02
N ASP A 54 -3.02 18.26 4.89
CA ASP A 54 -1.96 18.07 5.88
C ASP A 54 -2.30 16.91 6.83
N LYS A 55 -3.53 16.87 7.35
CA LYS A 55 -3.99 15.75 8.20
C LYS A 55 -4.03 14.42 7.44
N ALA A 56 -4.43 14.43 6.17
CA ALA A 56 -4.42 13.22 5.35
C ALA A 56 -2.97 12.75 5.07
N ALA A 57 -2.04 13.67 4.82
CA ALA A 57 -0.63 13.37 4.62
C ALA A 57 0.05 12.85 5.90
N GLU A 58 -0.27 13.43 7.06
CA GLU A 58 0.18 12.92 8.36
C GLU A 58 -0.38 11.53 8.66
N ALA A 59 -1.68 11.32 8.45
CA ALA A 59 -2.32 10.02 8.64
C ALA A 59 -1.74 8.96 7.70
N PHE A 60 -1.52 9.31 6.43
CA PHE A 60 -0.86 8.43 5.47
C PHE A 60 0.57 8.13 5.91
N THR A 61 1.37 9.13 6.29
CA THR A 61 2.76 8.92 6.75
C THR A 61 2.83 8.00 7.97
N LYS A 62 1.89 8.13 8.90
CA LYS A 62 1.78 7.25 10.06
C LYS A 62 1.41 5.83 9.68
N LEU A 63 0.33 5.65 8.91
CA LEU A 63 -0.10 4.32 8.44
C LEU A 63 0.98 3.63 7.62
N ARG A 64 1.68 4.40 6.79
CA ARG A 64 2.87 4.00 6.05
C ARG A 64 3.95 3.49 6.99
N GLY A 65 4.32 4.29 7.99
CA GLY A 65 5.33 3.94 8.99
C GLY A 65 4.98 2.67 9.75
N ASP A 66 3.74 2.53 10.22
CA ASP A 66 3.25 1.35 10.92
C ASP A 66 3.29 0.10 10.03
N ALA A 67 2.89 0.23 8.75
CA ALA A 67 2.94 -0.87 7.79
C ALA A 67 4.39 -1.29 7.47
N VAL A 68 5.31 -0.34 7.29
CA VAL A 68 6.75 -0.64 7.13
C VAL A 68 7.27 -1.38 8.35
N ALA A 69 6.98 -0.88 9.56
CA ALA A 69 7.43 -1.47 10.80
C ALA A 69 6.89 -2.90 11.01
N ALA A 70 5.68 -3.18 10.52
CA ALA A 70 5.10 -4.53 10.58
C ALA A 70 5.69 -5.49 9.53
N LEU A 71 6.13 -4.98 8.38
CA LEU A 71 6.72 -5.78 7.29
C LEU A 71 8.20 -6.07 7.49
N GLU A 72 8.96 -5.13 8.06
CA GLU A 72 10.39 -5.27 8.31
C GLU A 72 10.79 -6.57 9.06
N PRO A 73 10.14 -6.97 10.17
CA PRO A 73 10.46 -8.23 10.84
C PRO A 73 10.09 -9.45 9.99
N ARG A 74 9.04 -9.37 9.15
CA ARG A 74 8.64 -10.47 8.25
C ARG A 74 9.67 -10.67 7.14
N MET A 75 10.25 -9.58 6.63
CA MET A 75 11.34 -9.64 5.66
C MET A 75 12.62 -10.22 6.28
N ALA A 76 12.94 -9.83 7.52
CA ALA A 76 14.06 -10.42 8.26
C ALA A 76 13.87 -11.92 8.52
N ASP A 77 12.69 -12.35 8.95
CA ASP A 77 12.34 -13.76 9.13
C ASP A 77 12.43 -14.54 7.81
N ALA A 78 11.91 -13.99 6.71
CA ALA A 78 12.03 -14.61 5.40
C ALA A 78 13.50 -14.80 4.99
N ARG A 79 14.36 -13.78 5.15
CA ARG A 79 15.82 -13.91 4.90
C ARG A 79 16.43 -15.02 5.75
N GLU A 80 16.07 -15.11 7.02
CA GLU A 80 16.58 -16.15 7.92
C GLU A 80 16.12 -17.55 7.48
N GLN A 81 14.85 -17.72 7.12
CA GLN A 81 14.32 -18.98 6.61
C GLN A 81 15.03 -19.42 5.33
N VAL A 82 15.26 -18.50 4.38
CA VAL A 82 16.00 -18.80 3.15
C VAL A 82 17.44 -19.21 3.45
N SER A 83 18.11 -18.54 4.40
CA SER A 83 19.46 -18.91 4.85
C SER A 83 19.50 -20.32 5.46
N LYS A 84 18.56 -20.64 6.36
CA LYS A 84 18.42 -21.99 6.93
C LYS A 84 18.16 -23.04 5.85
N LEU A 85 17.30 -22.73 4.88
CA LEU A 85 17.01 -23.61 3.74
C LEU A 85 18.29 -23.87 2.95
N LYS A 86 19.04 -22.83 2.62
CA LYS A 86 20.32 -22.91 1.91
C LYS A 86 21.33 -23.82 2.60
N SER A 87 21.45 -23.72 3.93
CA SER A 87 22.27 -24.66 4.70
C SER A 87 21.77 -26.09 4.54
N LYS A 88 20.47 -26.36 4.73
CA LYS A 88 19.91 -27.70 4.54
C LYS A 88 20.14 -28.25 3.14
N VAL A 89 19.99 -27.43 2.09
CA VAL A 89 20.25 -27.84 0.71
C VAL A 89 21.72 -28.25 0.51
N ALA A 90 22.66 -27.58 1.18
CA ALA A 90 24.07 -27.91 1.08
C ALA A 90 24.36 -29.33 1.61
N ASP A 91 23.69 -29.72 2.70
CA ASP A 91 23.77 -31.04 3.36
C ASP A 91 22.97 -32.16 2.66
N LEU A 92 22.16 -31.84 1.64
CA LEU A 92 21.36 -32.85 0.94
C LEU A 92 22.20 -33.79 0.05
N PRO A 93 21.77 -35.06 -0.09
CA PRO A 93 22.40 -36.00 -1.00
C PRO A 93 22.26 -35.56 -2.46
N ALA A 94 23.27 -35.84 -3.27
CA ALA A 94 23.37 -35.39 -4.66
C ALA A 94 22.18 -35.76 -5.56
N ALA A 95 21.44 -36.81 -5.21
CA ALA A 95 20.25 -37.26 -5.96
C ALA A 95 19.07 -36.28 -5.91
N VAL A 96 18.88 -35.53 -4.82
CA VAL A 96 17.77 -34.57 -4.64
C VAL A 96 18.21 -33.11 -4.74
N LYS A 97 19.50 -32.86 -4.54
CA LYS A 97 20.14 -31.55 -4.58
C LYS A 97 19.78 -30.68 -5.81
N PRO A 98 19.81 -31.16 -7.07
CA PRO A 98 19.53 -30.30 -8.22
C PRO A 98 18.10 -29.75 -8.25
N THR A 99 17.11 -30.55 -7.85
CA THR A 99 15.70 -30.11 -7.78
C THR A 99 15.51 -29.09 -6.66
N VAL A 100 16.15 -29.31 -5.51
CA VAL A 100 16.03 -28.42 -4.36
C VAL A 100 16.82 -27.11 -4.58
N GLU A 101 18.00 -27.16 -5.19
CA GLU A 101 18.77 -25.95 -5.56
C GLU A 101 18.02 -25.06 -6.55
N SER A 102 17.33 -25.64 -7.53
CA SER A 102 16.50 -24.86 -8.46
C SER A 102 15.38 -24.12 -7.72
N GLY A 103 14.67 -24.81 -6.82
CA GLY A 103 13.65 -24.19 -5.98
C GLY A 103 14.22 -23.11 -5.06
N LEU A 104 15.41 -23.33 -4.49
CA LEU A 104 16.08 -22.36 -3.63
C LEU A 104 16.44 -21.08 -4.41
N LYS A 105 16.94 -21.20 -5.64
CA LYS A 105 17.24 -20.03 -6.49
C LYS A 105 16.00 -19.21 -6.81
N GLU A 106 14.86 -19.84 -7.05
CA GLU A 106 13.60 -19.12 -7.27
C GLU A 106 13.15 -18.41 -5.99
N ILE A 107 13.30 -19.04 -4.82
CA ILE A 107 13.04 -18.42 -3.52
C ILE A 107 13.96 -17.20 -3.30
N GLU A 108 15.27 -17.34 -3.54
CA GLU A 108 16.24 -16.23 -3.44
C GLU A 108 15.87 -15.06 -4.36
N LYS A 109 15.40 -15.35 -5.58
CA LYS A 109 14.93 -14.35 -6.53
C LYS A 109 13.62 -13.67 -6.09
N GLN A 110 12.66 -14.43 -5.58
CA GLN A 110 11.41 -13.88 -5.04
C GLN A 110 11.67 -12.99 -3.82
N LEU A 111 12.58 -13.43 -2.93
CA LEU A 111 13.02 -12.64 -1.79
C LEU A 111 13.68 -11.33 -2.23
N GLY A 112 14.62 -11.38 -3.19
CA GLY A 112 15.23 -10.16 -3.73
C GLY A 112 14.22 -9.22 -4.39
N THR A 113 13.19 -9.76 -5.05
CA THR A 113 12.09 -8.95 -5.62
C THR A 113 11.27 -8.28 -4.52
N ALA A 114 10.91 -9.02 -3.47
CA ALA A 114 10.19 -8.50 -2.32
C ALA A 114 11.00 -7.41 -1.59
N GLU A 115 12.32 -7.56 -1.47
CA GLU A 115 13.21 -6.55 -0.89
C GLU A 115 13.19 -5.24 -1.68
N VAL A 116 13.36 -5.33 -3.00
CA VAL A 116 13.30 -4.15 -3.88
C VAL A 116 11.93 -3.48 -3.80
N GLN A 117 10.84 -4.25 -3.78
CA GLN A 117 9.48 -3.72 -3.65
C GLN A 117 9.27 -3.08 -2.28
N PHE A 118 9.80 -3.66 -1.20
CA PHE A 118 9.73 -3.12 0.15
C PHE A 118 10.51 -1.79 0.27
N ASP A 119 11.71 -1.70 -0.29
CA ASP A 119 12.48 -0.44 -0.31
C ASP A 119 11.76 0.66 -1.11
N LYS A 120 11.18 0.31 -2.27
CA LYS A 120 10.32 1.23 -3.03
C LYS A 120 9.10 1.65 -2.23
N LEU A 121 8.48 0.70 -1.54
CA LEU A 121 7.31 0.94 -0.71
C LEU A 121 7.67 1.99 0.35
N LYS A 122 8.75 1.82 1.15
CA LYS A 122 9.19 2.76 2.21
C LYS A 122 9.23 4.25 1.78
N THR A 123 9.52 4.51 0.51
CA THR A 123 9.65 5.86 -0.05
C THR A 123 8.46 6.31 -0.91
N ALA A 124 7.50 5.40 -1.18
CA ALA A 124 6.36 5.69 -2.03
C ALA A 124 5.41 6.71 -1.39
N GLY A 125 4.84 7.56 -2.25
CA GLY A 125 3.71 8.42 -1.95
C GLY A 125 2.38 7.66 -1.99
N ALA A 126 1.30 8.30 -1.53
CA ALA A 126 -0.02 7.69 -1.40
C ALA A 126 -0.53 7.01 -2.68
N ASP A 127 -0.33 7.65 -3.83
CA ASP A 127 -0.80 7.14 -5.12
C ASP A 127 -0.14 5.82 -5.55
N ALA A 128 1.14 5.65 -5.23
CA ALA A 128 1.91 4.45 -5.59
C ALA A 128 1.86 3.37 -4.49
N TRP A 129 1.53 3.76 -3.26
CA TRP A 129 1.60 2.89 -2.09
C TRP A 129 0.66 1.69 -2.17
N GLU A 130 -0.58 1.89 -2.65
CA GLU A 130 -1.56 0.80 -2.76
C GLU A 130 -1.09 -0.27 -3.75
N SER A 131 -0.65 0.15 -4.94
CA SER A 131 -0.13 -0.78 -5.96
C SER A 131 1.10 -1.53 -5.47
N LEU A 132 2.08 -0.81 -4.91
CA LEU A 132 3.31 -1.43 -4.40
C LEU A 132 3.04 -2.37 -3.22
N SER A 133 2.10 -2.02 -2.33
CA SER A 133 1.70 -2.87 -1.21
C SER A 133 1.07 -4.18 -1.71
N LYS A 134 0.24 -4.09 -2.75
CA LYS A 134 -0.39 -5.25 -3.38
C LYS A 134 0.65 -6.14 -4.03
N GLU A 135 1.53 -5.58 -4.87
CA GLU A 135 2.60 -6.33 -5.53
C GLU A 135 3.56 -7.00 -4.54
N LEU A 136 3.91 -6.29 -3.46
CA LEU A 136 4.72 -6.85 -2.37
C LEU A 136 3.97 -7.98 -1.67
N GLY A 137 2.68 -7.81 -1.38
CA GLY A 137 1.83 -8.85 -0.80
C GLY A 137 1.80 -10.12 -1.65
N ASP A 138 1.55 -9.99 -2.95
CA ASP A 138 1.57 -11.09 -3.92
C ASP A 138 2.95 -11.78 -3.97
N THR A 139 4.04 -11.01 -3.92
CA THR A 139 5.41 -11.55 -3.94
C THR A 139 5.74 -12.29 -2.65
N ILE A 140 5.32 -11.78 -1.49
CA ILE A 140 5.48 -12.45 -0.19
C ILE A 140 4.67 -13.74 -0.15
N ASP A 141 3.43 -13.76 -0.65
CA ASP A 141 2.60 -14.97 -0.66
C ASP A 141 3.21 -16.08 -1.53
N LYS A 142 3.73 -15.70 -2.71
CA LYS A 142 4.52 -16.59 -3.57
C LYS A 142 5.78 -17.09 -2.87
N LEU A 143 6.50 -16.22 -2.18
CA LEU A 143 7.71 -16.58 -1.44
C LEU A 143 7.41 -17.61 -0.34
N VAL A 144 6.39 -17.36 0.48
CA VAL A 144 5.97 -18.27 1.55
C VAL A 144 5.53 -19.62 0.97
N SER A 145 4.78 -19.60 -0.14
CA SER A 145 4.35 -20.83 -0.82
C SER A 145 5.53 -21.63 -1.37
N SER A 146 6.49 -20.96 -2.01
CA SER A 146 7.73 -21.59 -2.53
C SER A 146 8.58 -22.16 -1.40
N ILE A 147 8.75 -21.43 -0.29
CA ILE A 147 9.47 -21.92 0.90
C ILE A 147 8.79 -23.17 1.47
N ARG A 148 7.46 -23.18 1.57
CA ARG A 148 6.71 -24.34 2.07
C ARG A 148 6.86 -25.55 1.15
N ASP A 149 6.69 -25.36 -0.16
CA ASP A 149 6.84 -26.42 -1.16
C ASP A 149 8.25 -27.00 -1.16
N LEU A 150 9.28 -26.13 -1.08
CA LEU A 150 10.66 -26.59 -1.01
C LEU A 150 10.96 -27.30 0.31
N SER A 151 10.47 -26.77 1.44
CA SER A 151 10.63 -27.41 2.76
C SER A 151 10.01 -28.80 2.80
N ALA A 152 8.90 -29.04 2.10
CA ALA A 152 8.29 -30.37 1.97
C ALA A 152 9.13 -31.34 1.13
N LYS A 153 9.99 -30.83 0.25
CA LYS A 153 10.89 -31.63 -0.61
C LYS A 153 12.26 -31.89 0.03
N VAL A 154 12.62 -31.14 1.07
CA VAL A 154 13.83 -31.36 1.86
C VAL A 154 13.51 -32.40 2.94
N PRO A 155 14.05 -33.64 2.88
CA PRO A 155 13.92 -34.58 3.99
C PRO A 155 14.48 -33.94 5.27
N GLY A 156 13.69 -34.00 6.33
CA GLY A 156 14.02 -33.43 7.65
C GLY A 156 15.04 -34.25 8.41
#